data_AF-A0A7V9Z233-F1
#
_entry.id   AF-A0A7V9Z233-F1
#
_cell.length_a   1.000
_cell.length_b   1.000
_cell.length_c   1.000
_cell.angle_alpha   90.00
_cell.angle_beta   90.00
_cell.angle_gamma   90.00
#
_symmetry.space_group_name_H-M   'P 1'
#
loop_
_entity.id
_entity.type
_entity.pdbx_description
1 polymer ?
#
loop_
_entity_poly.entity_id
_entity_poly.type
_entity_poly.pdbx_seq_one_letter_code
_entity_poly.pdbx_strand_id
1 'polypeptide(L)'
;MQKNIVLLDLICFVIFPLVVWNVGKDYIGAYYAMLFSSVPGIIYSLYRFYELKRINITGLFIIGNLTIGTLIDVLAGSALQMLWNNVFYDYALATFFLLTIVIKQPMALYFGLDFVELQGQDRTFSKKLFFQKKIFVIFQLITLGFALRNSILAVIKTWLIIEYGTDAFTKGLLFRQAFSWMMAGITVVGYSYISKIINQSPELIEKVKNELNIAK
;
A
#
# COMPACT_ATOMS: atom_id res chain seq x y z
N MET A 1 -13.47 -8.84 16.48
CA MET A 1 -13.76 -7.99 15.30
C MET A 1 -12.95 -8.32 14.03
N GLN A 2 -12.11 -9.38 13.98
CA GLN A 2 -11.26 -9.64 12.80
C GLN A 2 -11.86 -10.50 11.67
N LYS A 3 -12.87 -11.34 11.95
CA LYS A 3 -13.41 -12.29 10.95
C LYS A 3 -14.17 -11.62 9.78
N ASN A 4 -14.64 -10.38 9.94
CA ASN A 4 -15.45 -9.71 8.92
C ASN A 4 -14.65 -8.78 8.00
N ILE A 5 -13.38 -8.47 8.33
CA ILE A 5 -12.56 -7.52 7.57
C ILE A 5 -12.20 -8.09 6.21
N VAL A 6 -11.75 -9.35 6.16
CA VAL A 6 -11.43 -10.03 4.89
C VAL A 6 -12.67 -10.15 4.01
N LEU A 7 -13.84 -10.42 4.62
CA LEU A 7 -15.11 -10.49 3.91
C LEU A 7 -15.53 -9.12 3.34
N LEU A 8 -15.40 -8.05 4.11
CA LEU A 8 -15.66 -6.68 3.67
C LEU A 8 -14.72 -6.26 2.54
N ASP A 9 -13.43 -6.56 2.64
CA ASP A 9 -12.46 -6.30 1.56
C ASP A 9 -12.87 -7.03 0.27
N LEU A 10 -13.28 -8.30 0.39
CA LEU A 10 -13.69 -9.12 -0.75
C LEU A 10 -15.00 -8.58 -1.37
N ILE A 11 -15.94 -8.11 -0.55
CA ILE A 11 -17.18 -7.50 -1.02
C ILE A 11 -16.91 -6.17 -1.74
N CYS A 12 -16.17 -5.25 -1.11
CA CYS A 12 -15.96 -3.90 -1.62
C CYS A 12 -15.00 -3.85 -2.81
N PHE A 13 -13.99 -4.73 -2.86
CA PHE A 13 -12.95 -4.66 -3.90
C PHE A 13 -13.05 -5.76 -4.95
N VAL A 14 -13.88 -6.78 -4.78
CA VAL A 14 -14.03 -7.88 -5.75
C VAL A 14 -15.49 -8.09 -6.14
N ILE A 15 -16.37 -8.48 -5.21
CA ILE A 15 -17.76 -8.87 -5.54
C ILE A 15 -18.53 -7.69 -6.13
N PHE A 16 -18.54 -6.54 -5.45
CA PHE A 16 -19.28 -5.38 -5.92
C PHE A 16 -18.79 -4.90 -7.30
N PRO A 17 -17.47 -4.74 -7.52
CA PRO A 17 -16.98 -4.39 -8.85
C PRO A 17 -17.34 -5.37 -9.96
N LEU A 18 -17.32 -6.68 -9.69
CA LEU A 18 -17.72 -7.69 -10.66
C LEU A 18 -19.21 -7.60 -11.02
N VAL A 19 -20.07 -7.34 -10.02
CA VAL A 19 -21.51 -7.15 -10.24
C VAL A 19 -21.75 -5.89 -11.08
N VAL A 20 -21.13 -4.77 -10.72
CA VAL A 20 -21.28 -3.51 -11.48
C VAL A 20 -20.75 -3.66 -12.90
N TRP A 21 -19.65 -4.39 -13.11
CA TRP A 21 -19.13 -4.66 -14.44
C TRP A 21 -20.09 -5.51 -15.28
N ASN A 22 -20.50 -6.68 -14.78
CA ASN A 22 -21.32 -7.61 -15.55
C ASN A 22 -22.74 -7.10 -15.80
N VAL A 23 -23.32 -6.36 -14.86
CA VAL A 23 -24.67 -5.81 -15.01
C VAL A 23 -24.62 -4.44 -15.67
N GLY A 24 -23.72 -3.56 -15.25
CA GLY A 24 -23.73 -2.14 -15.63
C GLY A 24 -23.02 -1.82 -16.95
N LYS A 25 -22.05 -2.62 -17.39
CA LYS A 25 -21.26 -2.33 -18.61
C LYS A 25 -22.13 -2.06 -19.83
N ASP A 26 -23.20 -2.84 -20.01
CA ASP A 26 -24.08 -2.73 -21.19
C ASP A 26 -25.06 -1.55 -21.10
N TYR A 27 -25.37 -1.05 -19.91
CA TYR A 27 -26.32 0.06 -19.72
C TYR A 27 -25.65 1.44 -19.64
N ILE A 28 -24.52 1.55 -18.92
CA ILE A 28 -23.85 2.82 -18.65
C ILE A 28 -22.49 2.94 -19.36
N GLY A 29 -22.06 1.90 -20.09
CA GLY A 29 -20.78 1.86 -20.77
C GLY A 29 -19.61 1.47 -19.87
N ALA A 30 -18.57 0.90 -20.48
CA ALA A 30 -17.42 0.33 -19.76
C ALA A 30 -16.71 1.33 -18.85
N TYR A 31 -16.55 2.59 -19.28
CA TYR A 31 -15.84 3.61 -18.51
C TYR A 31 -16.57 3.95 -17.19
N TYR A 32 -17.85 4.27 -17.28
CA TYR A 32 -18.65 4.61 -16.10
C TYR A 32 -18.87 3.40 -15.20
N ALA A 33 -19.04 2.20 -15.75
CA ALA A 33 -19.09 0.97 -14.96
C ALA A 33 -17.83 0.75 -14.12
N MET A 34 -16.64 0.99 -14.69
CA MET A 34 -15.39 0.93 -13.93
C MET A 34 -15.31 2.01 -12.84
N LEU A 35 -15.73 3.25 -13.12
CA LEU A 35 -15.74 4.30 -12.11
C LEU A 35 -16.69 4.02 -10.94
N PHE A 36 -17.94 3.62 -11.23
CA PHE A 36 -18.90 3.31 -10.17
C PHE A 36 -18.46 2.11 -9.33
N SER A 37 -17.73 1.17 -9.93
CA SER A 37 -17.20 0.02 -9.22
C SER A 37 -16.16 0.39 -8.14
N SER A 38 -15.46 1.53 -8.27
CA SER A 38 -14.44 1.94 -7.31
C SER A 38 -15.02 2.67 -6.10
N VAL A 39 -16.26 3.19 -6.20
CA VAL A 39 -16.92 4.00 -5.16
C VAL A 39 -16.98 3.31 -3.78
N PRO A 40 -17.41 2.04 -3.64
CA PRO A 40 -17.43 1.40 -2.33
C PRO A 40 -16.04 1.22 -1.74
N GLY A 41 -15.04 0.93 -2.58
CA GLY A 41 -13.65 0.82 -2.17
C GLY A 41 -13.10 2.14 -1.63
N ILE A 42 -13.46 3.26 -2.26
CA ILE A 42 -13.10 4.61 -1.80
C ILE A 42 -13.76 4.90 -0.45
N ILE A 43 -15.07 4.70 -0.34
CA ILE A 43 -15.83 4.94 0.91
C ILE A 43 -15.26 4.10 2.04
N TYR A 44 -15.00 2.81 1.79
CA TYR A 44 -14.40 1.90 2.77
C TYR A 44 -13.01 2.38 3.22
N SER A 45 -12.16 2.81 2.27
CA SER A 45 -10.82 3.32 2.59
C SER A 45 -10.88 4.60 3.44
N LEU A 46 -11.80 5.51 3.13
CA LEU A 46 -12.01 6.74 3.89
C LEU A 46 -12.55 6.47 5.31
N TYR A 47 -13.51 5.55 5.43
CA TYR A 47 -14.04 5.13 6.73
C TYR A 47 -12.94 4.56 7.63
N ARG A 48 -12.12 3.65 7.07
CA ARG A 48 -11.00 3.04 7.80
C ARG A 48 -9.95 4.06 8.19
N PHE A 49 -9.68 5.03 7.32
CA PHE A 49 -8.79 6.14 7.65
C PHE A 49 -9.32 7.00 8.81
N TYR A 50 -10.62 7.33 8.77
CA TYR A 50 -11.28 8.11 9.83
C TYR A 50 -11.20 7.40 11.20
N GLU A 51 -11.31 6.08 11.23
CA GLU A 51 -11.19 5.29 12.47
C GLU A 51 -9.76 5.34 13.06
N LEU A 52 -8.72 5.40 12.22
CA LEU A 52 -7.31 5.43 12.63
C LEU A 52 -6.85 6.79 13.20
N LYS A 53 -7.63 7.87 13.01
CA LYS A 53 -7.56 9.19 13.71
C LYS A 53 -6.19 9.88 13.87
N ARG A 54 -5.16 9.61 13.04
CA ARG A 54 -3.91 10.41 13.06
C ARG A 54 -3.38 10.71 11.66
N ILE A 55 -3.11 12.00 11.41
CA ILE A 55 -2.38 12.49 10.24
C ILE A 55 -0.88 12.23 10.49
N ASN A 56 -0.46 11.01 10.20
CA ASN A 56 0.94 10.61 10.18
C ASN A 56 1.39 10.33 8.74
N ILE A 57 2.65 9.94 8.54
CA ILE A 57 3.23 9.75 7.20
C ILE A 57 2.48 8.63 6.46
N THR A 58 2.13 7.56 7.16
CA THR A 58 1.33 6.43 6.63
C THR A 58 -0.04 6.92 6.17
N GLY A 59 -0.69 7.72 7.00
CA GLY A 59 -2.00 8.28 6.71
C GLY A 59 -1.99 9.19 5.49
N LEU A 60 -1.00 10.09 5.40
CA LEU A 60 -0.81 10.97 4.27
C LEU A 60 -0.55 10.19 2.98
N PHE A 61 0.26 9.12 3.06
CA PHE A 61 0.50 8.24 1.92
C PHE A 61 -0.78 7.54 1.46
N ILE A 62 -1.59 7.00 2.38
CA ILE A 62 -2.86 6.33 2.04
C ILE A 62 -3.83 7.32 1.37
N ILE A 63 -4.06 8.49 1.97
CA ILE A 63 -4.96 9.50 1.40
C ILE A 63 -4.42 9.99 0.06
N GLY A 64 -3.13 10.33 -0.01
CA GLY A 64 -2.51 10.80 -1.25
C GLY A 64 -2.67 9.78 -2.38
N ASN A 65 -2.44 8.50 -2.09
CA ASN A 65 -2.62 7.44 -3.07
C ASN A 65 -4.09 7.26 -3.51
N LEU A 66 -5.02 7.37 -2.57
CA LEU A 66 -6.46 7.31 -2.87
C LEU A 66 -6.91 8.49 -3.73
N THR A 67 -6.51 9.70 -3.37
CA THR A 67 -6.84 10.92 -4.09
C THR A 67 -6.24 10.92 -5.49
N ILE A 68 -4.93 10.64 -5.64
CA ILE A 68 -4.27 10.61 -6.94
C ILE A 68 -4.87 9.51 -7.82
N GLY A 69 -5.09 8.30 -7.29
CA GLY A 69 -5.71 7.21 -8.04
C GLY A 69 -7.12 7.55 -8.51
N THR A 70 -7.95 8.15 -7.65
CA THR A 70 -9.31 8.58 -8.02
C THR A 70 -9.28 9.66 -9.09
N LEU A 71 -8.38 10.64 -8.99
CA LEU A 71 -8.23 11.68 -10.01
C LEU A 71 -7.78 11.09 -11.35
N ILE A 72 -6.82 10.16 -11.33
CA ILE A 72 -6.36 9.44 -12.51
C ILE A 72 -7.52 8.72 -13.20
N ASP A 73 -8.39 8.07 -12.42
CA ASP A 73 -9.53 7.34 -12.95
C ASP A 73 -10.57 8.28 -13.56
N VAL A 74 -10.95 9.34 -12.83
CA VAL A 74 -11.99 10.30 -13.24
C VAL A 74 -11.58 11.13 -14.45
N LEU A 75 -10.28 11.42 -14.59
CA LEU A 75 -9.73 12.23 -15.68
C LEU A 75 -9.33 11.40 -16.92
N ALA A 76 -9.53 10.08 -16.90
CA ALA A 76 -9.05 9.21 -17.97
C ALA A 76 -9.85 9.33 -19.27
N GLY A 77 -11.10 9.79 -19.27
CA GLY A 77 -11.89 10.04 -20.49
C GLY A 77 -12.33 8.80 -21.29
N SER A 78 -11.73 7.62 -21.06
CA SER A 78 -12.16 6.33 -21.60
C SER A 78 -11.70 5.17 -20.72
N ALA A 79 -12.38 4.02 -20.84
CA ALA A 79 -12.04 2.81 -20.09
C ALA A 79 -10.60 2.32 -20.35
N LEU A 80 -10.17 2.32 -21.62
CA LEU A 80 -8.84 1.85 -21.98
C LEU A 80 -7.75 2.80 -21.45
N GLN A 81 -7.97 4.10 -21.55
CA GLN A 81 -7.06 5.10 -20.98
C GLN A 81 -7.01 4.99 -19.45
N MET A 82 -8.13 4.69 -18.79
CA MET A 82 -8.18 4.47 -17.34
C MET A 82 -7.25 3.32 -16.94
N LEU A 83 -7.30 2.21 -17.67
CA LEU A 83 -6.46 1.05 -17.43
C LEU A 83 -4.97 1.36 -17.63
N TRP A 84 -4.61 2.07 -18.71
CA TRP A 84 -3.23 2.48 -18.97
C TRP A 84 -2.71 3.50 -17.95
N ASN A 85 -3.52 4.47 -17.54
CA ASN A 85 -3.12 5.43 -16.51
C ASN A 85 -2.80 4.71 -15.19
N ASN A 86 -3.58 3.68 -14.84
CA ASN A 86 -3.30 2.83 -13.68
C ASN A 86 -1.97 2.06 -13.81
N VAL A 87 -1.58 1.63 -15.01
CA VAL A 87 -0.26 1.01 -15.25
C VAL A 87 0.86 2.02 -15.00
N PHE A 88 0.76 3.22 -15.57
CA PHE A 88 1.76 4.26 -15.36
C PHE A 88 1.84 4.68 -13.90
N TYR A 89 0.71 4.72 -13.20
CA TYR A 89 0.67 5.04 -11.79
C TYR A 89 1.37 3.98 -10.93
N ASP A 90 1.18 2.69 -11.23
CA ASP A 90 1.91 1.62 -10.54
C ASP A 90 3.43 1.74 -10.77
N TYR A 91 3.88 2.04 -12.00
CA TYR A 91 5.31 2.30 -12.25
C TYR A 91 5.82 3.55 -11.53
N ALA A 92 5.01 4.60 -11.42
CA ALA A 92 5.35 5.80 -10.66
C ALA A 92 5.51 5.48 -9.16
N LEU A 93 4.62 4.66 -8.58
CA LEU A 93 4.73 4.19 -7.20
C LEU A 93 5.96 3.29 -7.00
N ALA A 94 6.23 2.38 -7.92
CA ALA A 94 7.43 1.55 -7.88
C ALA A 94 8.69 2.40 -7.85
N THR A 95 8.75 3.40 -8.74
CA THR A 95 9.85 4.37 -8.81
C THR A 95 9.96 5.17 -7.52
N PHE A 96 8.84 5.68 -6.99
CA PHE A 96 8.79 6.38 -5.71
C PHE A 96 9.41 5.54 -4.58
N PHE A 97 9.01 4.28 -4.43
CA PHE A 97 9.58 3.41 -3.40
C PHE A 97 11.08 3.15 -3.60
N LEU A 98 11.52 2.91 -4.83
CA LEU A 98 12.96 2.76 -5.12
C LEU A 98 13.74 4.04 -4.78
N LEU A 99 13.22 5.21 -5.13
CA LEU A 99 13.83 6.49 -4.77
C LEU A 99 13.96 6.64 -3.26
N THR A 100 12.94 6.26 -2.47
CA THR A 100 13.04 6.31 -1.01
C THR A 100 14.18 5.43 -0.44
N ILE A 101 14.47 4.29 -1.08
CA ILE A 101 15.62 3.44 -0.73
C ILE A 101 16.93 4.14 -1.08
N VAL A 102 17.02 4.73 -2.27
CA VAL A 102 18.23 5.41 -2.79
C VAL A 102 18.62 6.60 -1.91
N ILE A 103 17.64 7.41 -1.49
CA ILE A 103 17.88 8.55 -0.57
C ILE A 103 18.06 8.11 0.90
N LYS A 104 18.15 6.80 1.17
CA LYS A 104 18.31 6.19 2.50
C LYS A 104 17.19 6.53 3.49
N GLN A 105 15.99 6.76 2.98
CA GLN A 105 14.78 7.03 3.76
C GLN A 105 13.66 6.05 3.36
N PRO A 106 13.86 4.73 3.50
CA PRO A 106 12.90 3.73 3.03
C PRO A 106 11.52 3.95 3.63
N MET A 107 10.49 4.07 2.78
CA MET A 107 9.15 4.46 3.23
C MET A 107 8.57 3.52 4.29
N ALA A 108 8.88 2.21 4.20
CA ALA A 108 8.43 1.23 5.20
C ALA A 108 8.96 1.53 6.61
N LEU A 109 10.10 2.21 6.76
CA LEU A 109 10.61 2.65 8.06
C LEU A 109 9.66 3.65 8.70
N TYR A 110 9.16 4.62 7.95
CA TYR A 110 8.22 5.62 8.46
C TYR A 110 6.86 5.01 8.76
N PHE A 111 6.42 4.03 7.95
CA PHE A 111 5.22 3.25 8.27
C PHE A 111 5.38 2.48 9.58
N GLY A 112 6.55 1.88 9.79
CA GLY A 112 6.90 1.24 11.06
C GLY A 112 6.90 2.22 12.24
N LEU A 113 7.46 3.43 12.06
CA LEU A 113 7.51 4.45 13.11
C LEU A 113 6.12 4.88 13.56
N ASP A 114 5.25 5.12 12.59
CA ASP A 114 3.86 5.47 12.86
C ASP A 114 3.14 4.33 13.57
N PHE A 115 3.42 3.07 13.22
CA PHE A 115 2.84 1.91 13.88
C PHE A 115 3.28 1.74 15.33
N VAL A 116 4.57 1.91 15.65
CA VAL A 116 5.05 1.81 17.05
C VAL A 116 4.65 3.02 17.90
N GLU A 117 4.52 4.20 17.28
CA GLU A 117 3.97 5.38 17.95
C GLU A 117 2.51 5.16 18.36
N LEU A 118 1.72 4.47 17.53
CA LEU A 118 0.35 4.07 17.88
C LEU A 118 0.31 3.05 19.03
N GLN A 119 1.39 2.31 19.27
CA GLN A 119 1.54 1.42 20.44
C GLN A 119 2.02 2.17 21.70
N GLY A 120 2.24 3.49 21.62
CA GLY A 120 2.70 4.33 22.72
C GLY A 120 4.22 4.38 22.89
N GLN A 121 5.01 3.89 21.92
CA GLN A 121 6.47 3.99 21.97
C GLN A 121 6.97 5.39 21.57
N ASP A 122 8.09 5.83 22.16
CA ASP A 122 8.71 7.11 21.81
C ASP A 122 9.23 7.10 20.37
N ARG A 123 8.81 8.07 19.58
CA ARG A 123 9.15 8.19 18.15
C ARG A 123 10.64 8.44 17.93
N THR A 124 11.28 9.25 18.79
CA THR A 124 12.68 9.65 18.64
C THR A 124 13.61 8.46 18.88
N PHE A 125 13.36 7.73 19.96
CA PHE A 125 14.03 6.48 20.29
C PHE A 125 13.84 5.45 19.18
N SER A 126 12.59 5.21 18.78
CA SER A 126 12.27 4.22 17.74
C SER A 126 12.93 4.55 16.41
N LYS A 127 13.00 5.84 16.05
CA LYS A 127 13.71 6.30 14.85
C LYS A 127 15.19 5.95 14.93
N LYS A 128 15.90 6.31 15.99
CA LYS A 128 17.32 5.94 16.13
C LYS A 128 17.54 4.43 16.11
N LEU A 129 16.64 3.66 16.70
CA LEU A 129 16.69 2.20 16.68
C LEU A 129 16.51 1.64 15.27
N PHE A 130 15.54 2.14 14.51
CA PHE A 130 15.24 1.66 13.15
C PHE A 130 16.33 1.98 12.14
N PHE A 131 17.10 3.05 12.38
CA PHE A 131 18.28 3.39 11.58
C PHE A 131 19.53 2.57 11.93
N GLN A 132 19.49 1.68 12.94
CA GLN A 132 20.59 0.75 13.18
C GLN A 132 20.73 -0.23 12.00
N LYS A 133 21.96 -0.46 11.54
CA LYS A 133 22.27 -1.18 10.29
C LYS A 133 21.49 -2.49 10.11
N LYS A 134 21.39 -3.33 11.17
CA LYS A 134 20.67 -4.62 11.12
C LYS A 134 19.18 -4.44 10.81
N ILE A 135 18.53 -3.46 11.42
CA ILE A 135 17.10 -3.19 11.27
C ILE A 135 16.82 -2.42 9.98
N PHE A 136 17.67 -1.44 9.66
CA PHE A 136 17.55 -0.59 8.49
C PHE A 136 17.50 -1.40 7.18
N VAL A 137 18.36 -2.42 7.04
CA VAL A 137 18.36 -3.31 5.86
C VAL A 137 17.01 -4.00 5.69
N ILE A 138 16.35 -4.40 6.77
CA ILE A 138 15.04 -5.06 6.69
C ILE A 138 13.97 -4.08 6.21
N PHE A 139 14.00 -2.83 6.68
CA PHE A 139 13.11 -1.80 6.14
C PHE A 139 13.37 -1.50 4.65
N GLN A 140 14.63 -1.54 4.20
CA GLN A 140 14.95 -1.45 2.77
C GLN A 140 14.38 -2.63 1.99
N LEU A 141 14.49 -3.87 2.51
CA LEU A 141 13.93 -5.07 1.89
C LEU A 141 12.40 -5.03 1.81
N ILE A 142 11.71 -4.57 2.87
CA ILE A 142 10.26 -4.39 2.85
C ILE A 142 9.87 -3.34 1.81
N THR A 143 10.58 -2.20 1.77
CA THR A 143 10.34 -1.14 0.79
C THR A 143 10.60 -1.62 -0.64
N LEU A 144 11.62 -2.46 -0.84
CA LEU A 144 11.91 -3.10 -2.12
C LEU A 144 10.78 -4.06 -2.50
N GLY A 145 10.21 -4.79 -1.54
CA GLY A 145 9.01 -5.59 -1.72
C GLY A 145 7.84 -4.76 -2.28
N PHE A 146 7.59 -3.56 -1.74
CA PHE A 146 6.58 -2.65 -2.28
C PHE A 146 6.89 -2.19 -3.70
N ALA A 147 8.15 -1.85 -3.99
CA ALA A 147 8.55 -1.49 -5.35
C ALA A 147 8.31 -2.64 -6.34
N LEU A 148 8.80 -3.84 -6.02
CA LEU A 148 8.64 -5.04 -6.85
C LEU A 148 7.18 -5.40 -7.07
N ARG A 149 6.35 -5.30 -6.02
CA ARG A 149 4.89 -5.50 -6.14
C ARG A 149 4.28 -4.63 -7.22
N ASN A 150 4.55 -3.33 -7.17
CA ASN A 150 3.95 -2.37 -8.08
C ASN A 150 4.50 -2.57 -9.50
N SER A 151 5.79 -2.84 -9.66
CA SER A 151 6.37 -3.20 -10.96
C SER A 151 5.72 -4.46 -11.57
N ILE A 152 5.57 -5.53 -10.78
CA ILE A 152 4.97 -6.79 -11.26
C ILE A 152 3.49 -6.57 -11.62
N LEU A 153 2.73 -5.84 -10.79
CA LEU A 153 1.34 -5.49 -11.10
C LEU A 153 1.22 -4.68 -12.39
N ALA A 154 2.11 -3.71 -12.61
CA ALA A 154 2.14 -2.92 -13.83
C ALA A 154 2.40 -3.78 -15.07
N VAL A 155 3.35 -4.72 -14.99
CA VAL A 155 3.64 -5.69 -16.07
C VAL A 155 2.44 -6.58 -16.35
N ILE A 156 1.82 -7.16 -15.32
CA ILE A 156 0.62 -8.01 -15.46
C ILE A 156 -0.53 -7.21 -16.08
N LYS A 157 -0.80 -5.99 -15.60
CA LYS A 157 -1.85 -5.12 -16.16
C LYS A 157 -1.57 -4.80 -17.63
N THR A 158 -0.33 -4.45 -17.97
CA THR A 158 0.08 -4.18 -19.36
C THR A 158 -0.24 -5.37 -20.26
N TRP A 159 0.16 -6.57 -19.83
CA TRP A 159 -0.13 -7.81 -20.56
C TRP A 159 -1.64 -8.05 -20.70
N LEU A 160 -2.41 -7.89 -19.62
CA LEU A 160 -3.87 -8.07 -19.65
C LEU A 160 -4.55 -7.07 -20.59
N ILE A 161 -4.10 -5.81 -20.62
CA ILE A 161 -4.67 -4.76 -21.49
C ILE A 161 -4.40 -5.07 -22.96
N ILE A 162 -3.19 -5.52 -23.30
CA ILE A 162 -2.83 -5.88 -24.68
C ILE A 162 -3.68 -7.06 -25.17
N GLU A 163 -3.86 -8.08 -24.34
CA GLU A 163 -4.56 -9.32 -24.72
C GLU A 163 -6.10 -9.18 -24.68
N TYR A 164 -6.64 -8.48 -23.67
CA TYR A 164 -8.08 -8.48 -23.37
C TYR A 164 -8.74 -7.10 -23.46
N GLY A 165 -8.01 -6.04 -23.80
CA GLY A 165 -8.55 -4.70 -23.91
C GLY A 165 -9.25 -4.23 -22.64
N THR A 166 -10.54 -3.87 -22.74
CA THR A 166 -11.32 -3.39 -21.60
C THR A 166 -11.74 -4.49 -20.62
N ASP A 167 -11.80 -5.75 -21.05
CA ASP A 167 -12.10 -6.90 -20.18
C ASP A 167 -10.90 -7.26 -19.26
N ALA A 168 -9.74 -6.64 -19.50
CA ALA A 168 -8.60 -6.68 -18.59
C ALA A 168 -8.95 -6.20 -17.18
N PHE A 169 -9.96 -5.33 -17.05
CA PHE A 169 -10.42 -4.79 -15.77
C PHE A 169 -10.80 -5.89 -14.77
N THR A 170 -11.69 -6.81 -15.16
CA THR A 170 -12.18 -7.90 -14.32
C THR A 170 -11.05 -8.84 -13.90
N LYS A 171 -10.19 -9.22 -14.85
CA LYS A 171 -9.04 -10.11 -14.58
C LYS A 171 -8.03 -9.41 -13.66
N GLY A 172 -7.79 -8.12 -13.88
CA GLY A 172 -6.89 -7.29 -13.08
C GLY A 172 -7.31 -7.16 -11.62
N LEU A 173 -8.62 -7.13 -11.32
CA LEU A 173 -9.13 -7.06 -9.94
C LEU A 173 -8.66 -8.23 -9.07
N LEU A 174 -8.70 -9.46 -9.61
CA LEU A 174 -8.27 -10.65 -8.88
C LEU A 174 -6.78 -10.61 -8.56
N PHE A 175 -5.94 -10.24 -9.53
CA PHE A 175 -4.51 -10.06 -9.31
C PHE A 175 -4.24 -8.98 -8.27
N ARG A 176 -4.89 -7.83 -8.38
CA ARG A 176 -4.74 -6.74 -7.40
C ARG A 176 -5.05 -7.22 -5.97
N GLN A 177 -6.14 -7.96 -5.78
CA GLN A 177 -6.53 -8.47 -4.47
C GLN A 177 -5.51 -9.50 -3.94
N ALA A 178 -5.09 -10.45 -4.76
CA ALA A 178 -4.10 -11.45 -4.40
C ALA A 178 -2.77 -10.79 -3.96
N PHE A 179 -2.28 -9.83 -4.74
CA PHE A 179 -1.07 -9.08 -4.39
C PHE A 179 -1.24 -8.21 -3.13
N SER A 180 -2.45 -7.72 -2.86
CA SER A 180 -2.76 -6.98 -1.63
C SER A 180 -2.57 -7.85 -0.39
N TRP A 181 -3.15 -9.05 -0.37
CA TRP A 181 -2.99 -9.98 0.74
C TRP A 181 -1.57 -10.53 0.88
N MET A 182 -0.91 -10.81 -0.25
CA MET A 182 0.51 -11.21 -0.24
C MET A 182 1.38 -10.15 0.45
N MET A 183 1.16 -8.87 0.12
CA MET A 183 1.93 -7.76 0.71
C MET A 183 1.60 -7.52 2.17
N ALA A 184 0.32 -7.67 2.56
CA ALA A 184 -0.05 -7.65 3.97
C ALA A 184 0.72 -8.73 4.75
N GLY A 185 0.79 -9.96 4.21
CA GLY A 185 1.56 -11.06 4.78
C GLY A 185 3.05 -10.74 4.91
N ILE A 186 3.70 -10.29 3.81
CA ILE A 186 5.12 -9.91 3.80
C ILE A 186 5.42 -8.81 4.83
N THR A 187 4.56 -7.80 4.92
CA THR A 187 4.73 -6.68 5.87
C THR A 187 4.62 -7.16 7.32
N VAL A 188 3.63 -8.02 7.62
CA VAL A 188 3.46 -8.60 8.96
C VAL A 188 4.68 -9.46 9.34
N VAL A 189 5.16 -10.30 8.43
CA VAL A 189 6.36 -11.13 8.66
C VAL A 189 7.60 -10.25 8.86
N GLY A 190 7.79 -9.24 8.01
CA GLY A 190 8.90 -8.30 8.09
C GLY A 190 8.95 -7.54 9.41
N TYR A 191 7.83 -6.96 9.85
CA TYR A 191 7.76 -6.26 11.13
C TYR A 191 7.88 -7.20 12.33
N SER A 192 7.34 -8.42 12.24
CA SER A 192 7.53 -9.44 13.27
C SER A 192 9.00 -9.84 13.42
N TYR A 193 9.73 -9.92 12.30
CA TYR A 193 11.17 -10.20 12.30
C TYR A 193 11.99 -9.05 12.89
N ILE A 194 11.64 -7.79 12.58
CA ILE A 194 12.24 -6.61 13.22
C ILE A 194 12.05 -6.65 14.74
N SER A 195 10.83 -6.94 15.20
CA SER A 195 10.52 -7.06 16.63
C SER A 195 11.37 -8.15 17.31
N LYS A 196 11.54 -9.31 16.66
CA LYS A 196 12.43 -10.38 17.16
C LYS A 196 13.88 -9.91 17.30
N ILE A 197 14.42 -9.19 16.30
CA ILE A 197 15.80 -8.68 16.36
C ILE A 197 15.97 -7.68 17.50
N ILE A 198 15.01 -6.77 17.70
CA ILE A 198 15.06 -5.80 18.79
C ILE A 198 15.10 -6.51 20.15
N ASN A 199 14.25 -7.53 20.34
CA ASN A 199 14.18 -8.28 21.59
C ASN A 199 15.41 -9.16 21.85
N GLN A 200 16.05 -9.67 20.78
CA GLN A 200 17.23 -10.55 20.88
C GLN A 200 18.56 -9.79 20.93
N SER A 201 18.54 -8.48 20.71
CA SER A 201 19.75 -7.63 20.73
C SER A 201 19.60 -6.50 21.75
N PRO A 202 19.64 -6.80 23.06
CA PRO A 202 19.59 -5.78 24.10
C PRO A 202 20.72 -4.75 23.95
N GLU A 203 21.85 -5.12 23.33
CA GLU A 203 22.93 -4.18 23.03
C GLU A 203 22.50 -3.03 22.08
N LEU A 204 21.54 -3.26 21.18
CA LEU A 204 21.02 -2.21 20.29
C LEU A 204 20.22 -1.17 21.07
N ILE A 205 19.42 -1.63 22.04
CA ILE A 205 18.61 -0.78 22.91
C ILE A 205 19.52 0.07 23.79
N GLU A 206 20.51 -0.56 24.41
CA GLU A 206 21.49 0.12 25.29
C GLU A 206 22.30 1.15 24.53
N LYS A 207 22.79 0.80 23.32
CA LYS A 207 23.50 1.73 22.45
C LYS A 207 22.68 2.99 22.14
N VAL A 208 21.41 2.84 21.75
CA VAL A 208 20.53 3.97 21.44
C VAL A 208 20.22 4.81 22.68
N LYS A 209 20.03 4.19 23.85
CA LYS A 209 19.85 4.91 25.12
C LYS A 209 21.08 5.76 25.44
N ASN A 210 22.28 5.22 25.31
CA ASN A 210 23.52 5.94 25.55
C ASN A 210 23.68 7.13 24.58
N GLU A 211 23.40 6.93 23.28
CA GLU A 211 23.42 8.01 22.28
C GLU A 211 22.38 9.12 22.52
N LEU A 212 21.28 8.84 23.22
CA LEU A 212 20.27 9.85 23.58
C LEU A 212 20.61 10.58 24.87
N ASN A 213 21.25 9.89 25.82
CA ASN A 213 21.70 10.50 27.08
C ASN A 213 22.90 11.43 26.88
N ILE A 214 23.78 11.14 25.92
CA ILE A 214 24.90 12.02 25.54
C ILE A 214 24.41 13.28 24.77
N ALA A 215 23.20 13.23 24.20
CA ALA A 215 22.63 14.33 23.43
C ALA A 215 21.74 15.28 24.27
N LYS A 216 21.60 15.03 25.58
CA LYS A 216 20.96 15.93 26.55
C LYS A 216 22.01 16.68 27.34
#